data_AF-A0A7K1L2F1-F1
#
_entry.id   AF-A0A7K1L2F1-F1
#
_cell.length_a   1.000
_cell.length_b   1.000
_cell.length_c   1.000
_cell.angle_alpha   90.00
_cell.angle_beta   90.00
_cell.angle_gamma   90.00
#
_symmetry.space_group_name_H-M   'P 1'
#
loop_
_entity.id
_entity.type
_entity.pdbx_description
1 polymer ?
#
loop_
_entity_poly.entity_id
_entity_poly.type
_entity_poly.pdbx_seq_one_letter_code
_entity_poly.pdbx_strand_id
1 'polypeptide(L)'
;MPVKLEMSDPEDLWAEASALAMLTVGTEGFGATVYPDGARGDDVGNGWHGMSWIGGGRAVLYGYDVDASKTRHQVPPMDLLAGGPDWLPWEWLSDMMRREQLIQYVFWWDGSSWGRTDYPDGLRDGGYGDTRRDDQVEDAFLAFAEDPKAAREAFEDLIRAARARTVDRAVIDALQRHLDPENFDIEPDEPFDTDAMLAVAERAGVTPGSARPELPPGRGEPADRRVWLLDHLRHWSLFEERQLTEGVPPNLCWSPGS
;
A
#
# COMPACT_ATOMS: atom_id res chain seq x y z
N MET A 1 5.92 10.14 -21.18
CA MET A 1 4.56 9.55 -21.18
C MET A 1 4.57 8.45 -20.14
N PRO A 2 3.52 8.32 -19.31
CA PRO A 2 3.46 7.27 -18.29
C PRO A 2 3.54 5.87 -18.90
N VAL A 3 4.24 4.97 -18.21
CA VAL A 3 4.42 3.56 -18.61
C VAL A 3 3.24 2.75 -18.12
N LYS A 4 2.63 1.92 -18.98
CA LYS A 4 1.56 0.99 -18.57
C LYS A 4 2.13 -0.27 -17.92
N LEU A 5 1.47 -0.74 -16.87
CA LEU A 5 1.88 -1.91 -16.09
C LEU A 5 0.80 -3.00 -16.12
N GLU A 6 1.24 -4.25 -16.15
CA GLU A 6 0.40 -5.42 -15.91
C GLU A 6 0.39 -5.70 -14.41
N MET A 7 -0.74 -5.46 -13.75
CA MET A 7 -0.93 -5.63 -12.30
C MET A 7 -2.38 -6.04 -12.03
N SER A 8 -2.65 -6.61 -10.85
CA SER A 8 -4.01 -6.95 -10.42
C SER A 8 -4.95 -5.75 -10.47
N ASP A 9 -6.24 -6.00 -10.69
CA ASP A 9 -7.26 -4.98 -10.66
C ASP A 9 -7.25 -4.25 -9.30
N PRO A 10 -7.41 -2.92 -9.24
CA PRO A 10 -7.44 -2.20 -7.96
C PRO A 10 -8.54 -2.70 -7.00
N GLU A 11 -9.66 -3.23 -7.49
CA GLU A 11 -10.70 -3.82 -6.63
C GLU A 11 -10.20 -5.12 -5.97
N ASP A 12 -9.32 -5.89 -6.62
CA ASP A 12 -8.69 -7.06 -6.02
C ASP A 12 -7.72 -6.66 -4.90
N LEU A 13 -6.84 -5.70 -5.20
CA LEU A 13 -5.88 -5.19 -4.22
C LEU A 13 -6.57 -4.60 -2.98
N TRP A 14 -7.65 -3.85 -3.21
CA TRP A 14 -8.44 -3.27 -2.12
C TRP A 14 -9.16 -4.34 -1.29
N ALA A 15 -9.73 -5.35 -1.94
CA ALA A 15 -10.42 -6.45 -1.26
C ALA A 15 -9.45 -7.26 -0.38
N GLU A 16 -8.26 -7.56 -0.90
CA GLU A 16 -7.19 -8.23 -0.15
C GLU A 16 -6.73 -7.41 1.07
N ALA A 17 -6.40 -6.13 0.86
CA ALA A 17 -5.98 -5.25 1.96
C ALA A 17 -7.08 -5.09 3.03
N SER A 18 -8.35 -5.02 2.60
CA SER A 18 -9.49 -4.95 3.51
C SER A 18 -9.66 -6.26 4.30
N ALA A 19 -9.51 -7.41 3.67
CA ALA A 19 -9.60 -8.71 4.32
C ALA A 19 -8.48 -8.92 5.34
N LEU A 20 -7.24 -8.55 4.99
CA LEU A 20 -6.12 -8.54 5.94
C LEU A 20 -6.40 -7.62 7.12
N ALA A 21 -6.87 -6.40 6.88
CA ALA A 21 -7.17 -5.46 7.96
C ALA A 21 -8.30 -5.92 8.89
N MET A 22 -9.27 -6.69 8.36
CA MET A 22 -10.27 -7.35 9.19
C MET A 22 -9.63 -8.46 10.03
N LEU A 23 -8.80 -9.31 9.43
CA LEU A 23 -8.16 -10.43 10.12
C LEU A 23 -7.22 -9.97 11.24
N THR A 24 -6.52 -8.85 11.05
CA THR A 24 -5.53 -8.33 12.00
C THR A 24 -6.08 -7.21 12.89
N VAL A 25 -7.41 -7.03 12.96
CA VAL A 25 -8.00 -6.03 13.84
C VAL A 25 -7.61 -6.30 15.30
N GLY A 26 -7.05 -5.30 15.97
CA GLY A 26 -6.55 -5.43 17.34
C GLY A 26 -5.12 -5.97 17.46
N THR A 27 -4.46 -6.35 16.35
CA THR A 27 -3.04 -6.74 16.34
C THR A 27 -2.17 -5.56 15.87
N GLU A 28 -1.73 -4.71 16.80
CA GLU A 28 -0.92 -3.55 16.44
C GLU A 28 0.42 -3.94 15.78
N GLY A 29 0.77 -3.28 14.67
CA GLY A 29 2.06 -3.44 14.00
C GLY A 29 2.19 -4.71 13.17
N PHE A 30 1.09 -5.39 12.87
CA PHE A 30 1.07 -6.59 12.05
C PHE A 30 -0.18 -6.65 11.18
N GLY A 31 0.00 -6.81 9.86
CA GLY A 31 -1.11 -6.93 8.93
C GLY A 31 -1.43 -5.65 8.18
N ALA A 32 -2.69 -5.21 8.23
CA ALA A 32 -3.12 -4.00 7.53
C ALA A 32 -4.10 -3.17 8.36
N THR A 33 -4.15 -1.87 8.07
CA THR A 33 -5.07 -0.93 8.70
C THR A 33 -5.77 -0.07 7.64
N VAL A 34 -7.07 0.12 7.82
CA VAL A 34 -7.90 1.01 6.99
C VAL A 34 -8.03 2.39 7.64
N TYR A 35 -7.56 3.40 6.92
CA TYR A 35 -7.56 4.82 7.27
C TYR A 35 -8.57 5.60 6.40
N PRO A 36 -8.92 6.85 6.78
CA PRO A 36 -9.80 7.69 5.97
C PRO A 36 -9.28 8.00 4.56
N ASP A 37 -7.98 7.88 4.34
CA ASP A 37 -7.31 8.16 3.07
C ASP A 37 -6.82 6.91 2.33
N GLY A 38 -7.08 5.70 2.83
CA GLY A 38 -6.67 4.46 2.17
C GLY A 38 -6.44 3.29 3.13
N ALA A 39 -6.00 2.16 2.59
CA ALA A 39 -5.55 1.00 3.36
C ALA A 39 -4.03 0.92 3.28
N ARG A 40 -3.38 0.51 4.37
CA ARG A 40 -1.92 0.35 4.45
C ARG A 40 -1.61 -0.96 5.16
N GLY A 41 -0.63 -1.70 4.65
CA GLY A 41 0.02 -2.75 5.44
C GLY A 41 0.81 -2.13 6.59
N ASP A 42 1.07 -2.89 7.65
CA ASP A 42 2.06 -2.54 8.66
C ASP A 42 3.43 -3.07 8.20
N ASP A 43 4.51 -2.32 8.47
CA ASP A 43 5.86 -2.73 8.08
C ASP A 43 6.34 -3.88 8.99
N VAL A 44 6.43 -5.08 8.43
CA VAL A 44 6.96 -6.27 9.11
C VAL A 44 8.45 -6.51 8.82
N GLY A 45 9.15 -5.51 8.28
CA GLY A 45 10.61 -5.45 8.20
C GLY A 45 11.20 -5.58 6.79
N ASN A 46 10.39 -5.84 5.75
CA ASN A 46 10.86 -5.98 4.37
C ASN A 46 10.20 -5.02 3.38
N GLY A 47 9.15 -4.32 3.81
CA GLY A 47 8.35 -3.53 2.89
C GLY A 47 7.09 -3.03 3.54
N TRP A 48 6.54 -2.01 2.93
CA TRP A 48 5.29 -1.39 3.33
C TRP A 48 4.54 -0.95 2.08
N HIS A 49 3.24 -1.21 2.04
CA HIS A 49 2.41 -0.99 0.88
C HIS A 49 1.12 -0.28 1.31
N GLY A 50 0.69 0.70 0.55
CA GLY A 50 -0.55 1.44 0.78
C GLY A 50 -1.30 1.68 -0.52
N MET A 51 -2.62 1.63 -0.45
CA MET A 51 -3.50 1.92 -1.55
C MET A 51 -4.56 2.95 -1.14
N SER A 52 -4.82 3.91 -2.03
CA SER A 52 -5.81 4.95 -1.84
C SER A 52 -6.68 5.09 -3.08
N TRP A 53 -8.00 5.05 -2.91
CA TRP A 53 -8.93 5.39 -3.97
C TRP A 53 -9.02 6.90 -4.15
N ILE A 54 -9.15 7.33 -5.40
CA ILE A 54 -9.31 8.71 -5.83
C ILE A 54 -10.64 8.82 -6.58
N GLY A 55 -11.37 9.91 -6.33
CA GLY A 55 -12.65 10.16 -6.99
C GLY A 55 -12.59 9.98 -8.52
N GLY A 56 -13.63 9.35 -9.07
CA GLY A 56 -13.73 9.02 -10.49
C GLY A 56 -13.24 7.62 -10.85
N GLY A 57 -13.21 6.68 -9.91
CA GLY A 57 -12.84 5.28 -10.15
C GLY A 57 -11.34 5.08 -10.36
N ARG A 58 -10.53 5.94 -9.75
CA ARG A 58 -9.07 5.97 -9.90
C ARG A 58 -8.42 5.53 -8.59
N ALA A 59 -7.17 5.11 -8.63
CA ALA A 59 -6.46 4.71 -7.42
C ALA A 59 -4.98 5.03 -7.51
N VAL A 60 -4.33 5.06 -6.35
CA VAL A 60 -2.88 5.11 -6.23
C VAL A 60 -2.42 3.98 -5.32
N LEU A 61 -1.39 3.26 -5.74
CA LEU A 61 -0.66 2.27 -4.95
C LEU A 61 0.75 2.80 -4.73
N TYR A 62 1.23 2.74 -3.50
CA TYR A 62 2.49 3.36 -3.10
C TYR A 62 3.13 2.59 -1.98
N GLY A 63 4.43 2.76 -1.82
CA GLY A 63 5.15 2.14 -0.72
C GLY A 63 6.59 1.85 -1.06
N TYR A 64 7.15 0.87 -0.37
CA TYR A 64 8.49 0.38 -0.60
C TYR A 64 8.63 -1.10 -0.37
N ASP A 65 9.65 -1.65 -1.00
CA ASP A 65 10.08 -3.02 -0.83
C ASP A 65 11.61 -2.97 -0.92
N VAL A 66 12.31 -3.35 0.15
CA VAL A 66 13.78 -3.22 0.18
C VAL A 66 14.49 -4.26 -0.68
N ASP A 67 13.80 -5.36 -1.02
CA ASP A 67 14.33 -6.43 -1.85
C ASP A 67 14.01 -6.21 -3.33
N ALA A 68 12.83 -5.66 -3.63
CA ALA A 68 12.29 -5.54 -4.98
C ALA A 68 12.26 -4.11 -5.54
N SER A 69 12.60 -3.09 -4.73
CA SER A 69 12.70 -1.70 -5.19
C SER A 69 14.10 -1.11 -5.01
N LYS A 70 14.59 -0.43 -6.03
CA LYS A 70 15.93 0.18 -6.13
C LYS A 70 15.89 1.65 -6.52
N THR A 71 14.71 2.25 -6.63
CA THR A 71 14.50 3.66 -6.98
C THR A 71 15.14 4.57 -5.92
N ARG A 72 15.13 4.13 -4.65
CA ARG A 72 15.83 4.80 -3.54
C ARG A 72 17.37 4.80 -3.67
N HIS A 73 17.94 4.05 -4.61
CA HIS A 73 19.38 4.00 -4.83
C HIS A 73 19.84 4.85 -6.02
N GLN A 74 18.92 5.51 -6.69
CA GLN A 74 19.21 6.26 -7.91
C GLN A 74 19.89 7.60 -7.60
N VAL A 75 20.90 7.92 -8.40
CA VAL A 75 21.67 9.17 -8.32
C VAL A 75 21.72 9.79 -9.73
N PRO A 76 21.06 10.94 -9.97
CA PRO A 76 20.25 11.71 -9.02
C PRO A 76 18.96 10.97 -8.59
N PRO A 77 18.37 11.36 -7.45
CA PRO A 77 17.09 10.84 -6.99
C PRO A 77 16.02 10.97 -8.06
N MET A 78 15.18 9.94 -8.13
CA MET A 78 14.07 9.93 -9.06
C MET A 78 12.85 10.62 -8.48
N ASP A 79 12.16 11.34 -9.34
CA ASP A 79 10.84 11.87 -9.06
C ASP A 79 9.78 10.81 -9.43
N LEU A 80 9.29 10.09 -8.41
CA LEU A 80 8.30 9.03 -8.57
C LEU A 80 6.95 9.52 -9.12
N LEU A 81 6.72 10.84 -9.13
CA LEU A 81 5.50 11.46 -9.64
C LEU A 81 5.69 12.19 -10.97
N ALA A 82 6.91 12.21 -11.54
CA ALA A 82 7.18 12.96 -12.76
C ALA A 82 6.24 12.56 -13.91
N GLY A 83 5.62 13.55 -14.54
CA GLY A 83 4.67 13.32 -15.62
C GLY A 83 3.38 12.59 -15.21
N GLY A 84 3.08 12.55 -13.91
CA GLY A 84 1.81 12.08 -13.39
C GLY A 84 0.63 12.91 -13.91
N PRO A 85 -0.59 12.34 -13.94
CA PRO A 85 -1.75 13.06 -14.45
C PRO A 85 -2.28 14.12 -13.46
N ASP A 86 -2.98 15.13 -13.99
CA ASP A 86 -3.49 16.26 -13.20
C ASP A 86 -4.42 15.85 -12.05
N TRP A 87 -5.09 14.72 -12.19
CA TRP A 87 -6.03 14.23 -11.20
C TRP A 87 -5.36 13.57 -9.99
N LEU A 88 -4.05 13.27 -10.03
CA LEU A 88 -3.35 12.74 -8.85
C LEU A 88 -3.55 13.70 -7.67
N PRO A 89 -3.71 13.19 -6.44
CA PRO A 89 -3.80 14.03 -5.25
C PRO A 89 -2.39 14.54 -4.88
N TRP A 90 -1.82 15.43 -5.71
CA TRP A 90 -0.42 15.85 -5.67
C TRP A 90 0.06 16.35 -4.31
N GLU A 91 -0.74 17.18 -3.65
CA GLU A 91 -0.40 17.73 -2.33
C GLU A 91 -0.34 16.62 -1.27
N TRP A 92 -1.34 15.73 -1.24
CA TRP A 92 -1.38 14.59 -0.32
C TRP A 92 -0.24 13.61 -0.59
N LEU A 93 0.07 13.29 -1.86
CA LEU A 93 1.20 12.43 -2.22
C LEU A 93 2.53 13.05 -1.80
N SER A 94 2.70 14.36 -2.02
CA SER A 94 3.93 15.07 -1.65
C SER A 94 4.13 15.11 -0.13
N ASP A 95 3.04 15.27 0.64
CA ASP A 95 3.09 15.19 2.10
C ASP A 95 3.36 13.77 2.60
N MET A 96 2.65 12.78 2.05
CA MET A 96 2.85 11.36 2.38
C MET A 96 4.29 10.93 2.12
N MET A 97 4.83 11.21 0.94
CA MET A 97 6.23 10.88 0.62
C MET A 97 7.20 11.55 1.60
N ARG A 98 6.93 12.79 2.03
CA ARG A 98 7.76 13.50 3.02
C ARG A 98 7.68 12.87 4.41
N ARG A 99 6.50 12.42 4.84
CA ARG A 99 6.29 11.82 6.16
C ARG A 99 6.89 10.43 6.25
N GLU A 100 6.63 9.59 5.24
CA GLU A 100 7.06 8.19 5.28
C GLU A 100 8.56 8.02 4.95
N GLN A 101 9.19 8.97 4.24
CA GLN A 101 10.63 9.00 3.91
C GLN A 101 11.21 7.75 3.23
N LEU A 102 10.40 6.74 2.94
CA LEU A 102 10.88 5.46 2.44
C LEU A 102 10.21 5.07 1.13
N ILE A 103 9.31 5.88 0.57
CA ILE A 103 8.56 5.54 -0.66
C ILE A 103 9.51 5.30 -1.84
N GLN A 104 9.41 4.11 -2.41
CA GLN A 104 10.21 3.66 -3.55
C GLN A 104 9.39 3.46 -4.83
N TYR A 105 8.07 3.37 -4.74
CA TYR A 105 7.23 3.35 -5.93
C TYR A 105 5.90 4.07 -5.69
N VAL A 106 5.37 4.61 -6.78
CA VAL A 106 4.01 5.13 -6.86
C VAL A 106 3.43 4.71 -8.21
N PHE A 107 2.33 3.97 -8.17
CA PHE A 107 1.59 3.51 -9.33
C PHE A 107 0.18 4.10 -9.28
N TRP A 108 -0.39 4.43 -10.42
CA TRP A 108 -1.70 5.06 -10.50
C TRP A 108 -2.61 4.36 -11.50
N TRP A 109 -3.84 4.09 -11.08
CA TRP A 109 -4.89 3.52 -11.90
C TRP A 109 -5.78 4.63 -12.45
N ASP A 110 -5.90 4.71 -13.77
CA ASP A 110 -6.68 5.76 -14.45
C ASP A 110 -8.16 5.42 -14.67
N GLY A 111 -8.60 4.24 -14.23
CA GLY A 111 -9.90 3.66 -14.55
C GLY A 111 -9.82 2.49 -15.53
N SER A 112 -8.66 2.28 -16.17
CA SER A 112 -8.47 1.25 -17.19
C SER A 112 -7.12 0.53 -17.16
N SER A 113 -6.06 1.21 -16.72
CA SER A 113 -4.74 0.60 -16.61
C SER A 113 -3.91 1.24 -15.49
N TRP A 114 -3.02 0.45 -14.91
CA TRP A 114 -1.99 0.95 -14.03
C TRP A 114 -0.91 1.66 -14.83
N GLY A 115 -0.45 2.78 -14.29
CA GLY A 115 0.62 3.59 -14.85
C GLY A 115 1.63 4.03 -13.80
N ARG A 116 2.81 4.44 -14.25
CA ARG A 116 3.83 5.05 -13.40
C ARG A 116 4.72 6.03 -14.15
N THR A 117 5.55 6.75 -13.40
CA THR A 117 6.62 7.57 -14.00
C THR A 117 7.60 6.66 -14.75
N ASP A 118 8.26 7.22 -15.76
CA ASP A 118 9.25 6.47 -16.52
C ASP A 118 10.51 6.25 -15.69
N TYR A 119 11.06 5.02 -15.73
CA TYR A 119 12.25 4.67 -14.95
C TYR A 119 13.46 4.60 -15.89
N PRO A 120 14.68 4.95 -15.40
CA PRO A 120 15.90 4.80 -16.20
C PRO A 120 16.07 3.40 -16.78
N ASP A 121 16.68 3.33 -17.97
CA ASP A 121 16.94 2.07 -18.66
C ASP A 121 17.62 1.04 -17.75
N GLY A 122 17.07 -0.17 -17.71
CA GLY A 122 17.58 -1.27 -16.89
C GLY A 122 17.11 -1.26 -15.43
N LEU A 123 16.47 -0.19 -14.95
CA LEU A 123 15.81 -0.17 -13.64
C LEU A 123 14.45 -0.88 -13.74
N ARG A 124 14.51 -2.20 -13.54
CA ARG A 124 13.32 -3.03 -13.37
C ARG A 124 12.86 -2.95 -11.92
N ASP A 125 12.32 -1.80 -11.57
CA ASP A 125 11.55 -1.66 -10.35
C ASP A 125 10.07 -1.74 -10.68
N GLY A 126 9.42 -2.63 -9.96
CA GLY A 126 7.99 -2.85 -10.06
C GLY A 126 7.57 -3.46 -8.75
N GLY A 127 7.87 -2.78 -7.62
CA GLY A 127 7.71 -3.23 -6.23
C GLY A 127 6.31 -3.70 -5.81
N TYR A 128 5.41 -3.94 -6.76
CA TYR A 128 4.16 -4.66 -6.57
C TYR A 128 3.86 -5.73 -7.66
N GLY A 129 4.57 -5.74 -8.79
CA GLY A 129 4.39 -6.71 -9.88
C GLY A 129 4.91 -8.12 -9.57
N ASP A 130 5.67 -8.27 -8.48
CA ASP A 130 6.08 -9.57 -7.91
C ASP A 130 5.45 -9.81 -6.51
N THR A 131 4.73 -8.83 -5.96
CA THR A 131 3.98 -9.00 -4.71
C THR A 131 2.65 -9.66 -5.03
N ARG A 132 2.72 -10.99 -5.09
CA ARG A 132 1.62 -11.81 -4.59
C ARG A 132 1.24 -11.28 -3.20
N ARG A 133 -0.05 -11.38 -2.85
CA ARG A 133 -0.56 -11.25 -1.48
C ARG A 133 0.54 -11.61 -0.48
N ASP A 134 0.88 -10.69 0.41
CA ASP A 134 1.83 -10.96 1.49
C ASP A 134 1.24 -12.11 2.31
N ASP A 135 1.70 -13.31 2.01
CA ASP A 135 1.19 -14.56 2.57
C ASP A 135 1.69 -14.72 3.99
N GLN A 136 2.65 -13.93 4.48
CA GLN A 136 3.18 -14.09 5.82
C GLN A 136 2.14 -13.78 6.90
N VAL A 137 1.38 -12.70 6.73
CA VAL A 137 0.33 -12.32 7.67
C VAL A 137 -0.80 -13.34 7.62
N GLU A 138 -1.26 -13.67 6.42
CA GLU A 138 -2.25 -14.74 6.23
C GLU A 138 -1.78 -16.05 6.89
N ASP A 139 -0.62 -16.54 6.49
CA ASP A 139 -0.07 -17.83 6.91
C ASP A 139 0.14 -17.88 8.41
N ALA A 140 0.57 -16.76 9.03
CA ALA A 140 0.65 -16.65 10.48
C ALA A 140 -0.71 -16.92 11.12
N PHE A 141 -1.78 -16.27 10.67
CA PHE A 141 -3.12 -16.46 11.23
C PHE A 141 -3.71 -17.84 10.89
N LEU A 142 -3.52 -18.32 9.67
CA LEU A 142 -4.06 -19.60 9.21
C LEU A 142 -3.32 -20.81 9.78
N ALA A 143 -2.06 -20.66 10.22
CA ALA A 143 -1.30 -21.72 10.88
C ALA A 143 -1.91 -22.17 12.21
N PHE A 144 -2.75 -21.34 12.84
CA PHE A 144 -3.42 -21.64 14.10
C PHE A 144 -4.80 -22.30 13.93
N ALA A 145 -5.27 -22.48 12.70
CA ALA A 145 -6.48 -23.23 12.41
C ALA A 145 -6.26 -24.73 12.61
N GLU A 146 -7.26 -25.43 13.18
CA GLU A 146 -7.25 -26.91 13.22
C GLU A 146 -7.22 -27.51 11.79
N ASP A 147 -7.91 -26.85 10.86
CA ASP A 147 -7.87 -27.13 9.42
C ASP A 147 -7.41 -25.88 8.63
N PRO A 148 -6.10 -25.71 8.39
CA PRO A 148 -5.55 -24.58 7.65
C PRO A 148 -6.07 -24.45 6.22
N LYS A 149 -6.51 -25.56 5.61
CA LYS A 149 -7.05 -25.53 4.25
C LYS A 149 -8.46 -24.92 4.26
N ALA A 150 -9.31 -25.36 5.18
CA ALA A 150 -10.65 -24.79 5.33
C ALA A 150 -10.60 -23.31 5.76
N ALA A 151 -9.67 -22.94 6.64
CA ALA A 151 -9.47 -21.55 7.04
C ALA A 151 -9.04 -20.67 5.85
N ARG A 152 -8.13 -21.18 4.99
CA ARG A 152 -7.74 -20.50 3.75
C ARG A 152 -8.91 -20.32 2.80
N GLU A 153 -9.69 -21.36 2.57
CA GLU A 153 -10.90 -21.27 1.73
C GLU A 153 -11.90 -20.23 2.29
N ALA A 154 -12.10 -20.18 3.61
CA ALA A 154 -12.96 -19.17 4.23
C ALA A 154 -12.42 -17.74 4.13
N PHE A 155 -11.09 -17.56 4.14
CA PHE A 155 -10.49 -16.24 3.91
C PHE A 155 -10.59 -15.80 2.44
N GLU A 156 -10.44 -16.72 1.49
CA GLU A 156 -10.74 -16.44 0.07
C GLU A 156 -12.20 -16.01 -0.12
N ASP A 157 -13.13 -16.64 0.61
CA ASP A 157 -14.54 -16.25 0.61
C ASP A 157 -14.74 -14.83 1.15
N LEU A 158 -13.98 -14.44 2.19
CA LEU A 158 -13.96 -13.08 2.71
C LEU A 158 -13.42 -12.08 1.68
N ILE A 159 -12.32 -12.38 0.98
CA ILE A 159 -11.79 -11.53 -0.11
C ILE A 159 -12.84 -11.37 -1.21
N ARG A 160 -13.47 -12.48 -1.64
CA ARG A 160 -14.53 -12.44 -2.67
C ARG A 160 -15.72 -11.59 -2.23
N ALA A 161 -16.14 -11.71 -0.98
CA ALA A 161 -17.20 -10.88 -0.40
C ALA A 161 -16.78 -9.40 -0.31
N ALA A 162 -15.52 -9.12 0.04
CA ALA A 162 -14.98 -7.76 0.10
C ALA A 162 -14.99 -7.11 -1.28
N ARG A 163 -14.54 -7.83 -2.32
CA ARG A 163 -14.61 -7.38 -3.71
C ARG A 163 -16.05 -7.13 -4.18
N ALA A 164 -16.97 -8.00 -3.80
CA ALA A 164 -18.39 -7.86 -4.13
C ALA A 164 -19.11 -6.77 -3.29
N ARG A 165 -18.45 -6.24 -2.26
CA ARG A 165 -19.01 -5.31 -1.27
C ARG A 165 -20.21 -5.89 -0.53
N THR A 166 -20.11 -7.17 -0.20
CA THR A 166 -21.13 -7.96 0.48
C THR A 166 -20.65 -8.56 1.79
N VAL A 167 -19.60 -8.00 2.41
CA VAL A 167 -19.15 -8.46 3.73
C VAL A 167 -20.26 -8.19 4.74
N ASP A 168 -20.68 -9.25 5.41
CA ASP A 168 -21.63 -9.20 6.51
C ASP A 168 -21.15 -10.11 7.66
N ARG A 169 -21.94 -10.19 8.73
CA ARG A 169 -21.61 -11.01 9.89
C ARG A 169 -21.42 -12.48 9.52
N ALA A 170 -22.24 -13.01 8.61
CA ALA A 170 -22.20 -14.42 8.28
C ALA A 170 -20.89 -14.80 7.56
N VAL A 171 -20.35 -13.90 6.73
CA VAL A 171 -19.03 -14.06 6.11
C VAL A 171 -17.92 -14.09 7.17
N ILE A 172 -17.94 -13.16 8.13
CA ILE A 172 -16.92 -13.10 9.19
C ILE A 172 -17.01 -14.30 10.13
N ASP A 173 -18.21 -14.64 10.59
CA ASP A 173 -18.45 -15.82 11.43
C ASP A 173 -18.02 -17.10 10.71
N ALA A 174 -18.10 -17.15 9.37
CA ALA A 174 -17.65 -18.30 8.61
C ALA A 174 -16.12 -18.49 8.66
N LEU A 175 -15.35 -17.41 8.58
CA LEU A 175 -13.90 -17.43 8.78
C LEU A 175 -13.54 -17.81 10.22
N GLN A 176 -14.14 -17.14 11.20
CA GLN A 176 -13.82 -17.37 12.61
C GLN A 176 -14.09 -18.80 13.08
N ARG A 177 -15.09 -19.50 12.52
CA ARG A 177 -15.32 -20.93 12.81
C ARG A 177 -14.11 -21.83 12.53
N HIS A 178 -13.17 -21.37 11.71
CA HIS A 178 -11.95 -22.10 11.37
C HIS A 178 -10.72 -21.59 12.13
N LEU A 179 -10.83 -20.47 12.85
CA LEU A 179 -9.75 -19.90 13.64
C LEU A 179 -9.98 -20.24 15.11
N ASP A 180 -8.98 -20.84 15.75
CA ASP A 180 -9.05 -21.19 17.17
C ASP A 180 -8.10 -20.27 17.96
N PRO A 181 -8.63 -19.33 18.76
CA PRO A 181 -7.80 -18.44 19.56
C PRO A 181 -7.03 -19.19 20.65
N GLU A 182 -7.44 -20.39 21.06
CA GLU A 182 -6.66 -21.21 22.03
C GLU A 182 -5.38 -21.79 21.40
N ASN A 183 -5.31 -21.87 20.07
CA ASN A 183 -4.10 -22.26 19.35
C ASN A 183 -3.15 -21.08 19.12
N PHE A 184 -3.57 -19.83 19.33
CA PHE A 184 -2.69 -18.67 19.28
C PHE A 184 -1.81 -18.66 20.54
N ASP A 185 -0.55 -19.06 20.39
CA ASP A 185 0.48 -19.03 21.46
C ASP A 185 1.00 -17.60 21.75
N ILE A 186 0.30 -16.58 21.22
CA ILE A 186 0.45 -15.17 21.54
C ILE A 186 -0.75 -14.87 22.45
N GLU A 187 -0.53 -14.44 23.69
CA GLU A 187 -1.64 -14.01 24.58
C GLU A 187 -2.50 -12.99 23.81
N PRO A 188 -3.69 -13.38 23.31
CA PRO A 188 -4.52 -12.45 22.59
C PRO A 188 -5.12 -11.58 23.68
N ASP A 189 -4.71 -10.32 23.76
CA ASP A 189 -5.32 -9.40 24.71
C ASP A 189 -6.85 -9.35 24.48
N GLU A 190 -7.32 -9.61 23.25
CA GLU A 190 -8.73 -9.91 22.93
C GLU A 190 -8.85 -10.94 21.77
N PRO A 191 -9.82 -11.89 21.81
CA PRO A 191 -10.10 -12.82 20.71
C PRO A 191 -10.62 -12.10 19.46
N PHE A 192 -10.70 -12.80 18.33
CA PHE A 192 -11.33 -12.30 17.09
C PHE A 192 -12.70 -11.65 17.36
N ASP A 193 -12.74 -10.32 17.41
CA ASP A 193 -13.97 -9.57 17.65
C ASP A 193 -14.70 -9.35 16.32
N THR A 194 -15.78 -10.09 16.12
CA THR A 194 -16.65 -9.97 14.93
C THR A 194 -17.15 -8.54 14.72
N ASP A 195 -17.47 -7.81 15.80
CA ASP A 195 -17.98 -6.45 15.71
C ASP A 195 -16.88 -5.48 15.29
N ALA A 196 -15.65 -5.67 15.78
CA ALA A 196 -14.48 -4.93 15.34
C ALA A 196 -14.15 -5.19 13.86
N MET A 197 -14.19 -6.46 13.43
CA MET A 197 -14.01 -6.84 12.02
C MET A 197 -15.08 -6.20 11.13
N LEU A 198 -16.35 -6.21 11.56
CA LEU A 198 -17.44 -5.54 10.85
C LEU A 198 -17.24 -4.03 10.76
N ALA A 199 -16.74 -3.39 11.83
CA ALA A 199 -16.45 -1.96 11.81
C ALA A 199 -15.30 -1.61 10.83
N VAL A 200 -14.29 -2.47 10.71
CA VAL A 200 -13.24 -2.34 9.68
C VAL A 200 -13.85 -2.51 8.29
N ALA A 201 -14.70 -3.52 8.08
CA ALA A 201 -15.39 -3.77 6.81
C ALA A 201 -16.23 -2.55 6.37
N GLU A 202 -16.98 -1.96 7.31
CA GLU A 202 -17.79 -0.77 7.05
C GLU A 202 -16.90 0.43 6.69
N ARG A 203 -15.81 0.65 7.43
CA ARG A 203 -14.85 1.72 7.16
C ARG A 203 -14.15 1.56 5.81
N ALA A 204 -13.86 0.33 5.40
CA ALA A 204 -13.29 0.02 4.09
C ALA A 204 -14.30 0.16 2.94
N GLY A 205 -15.59 0.32 3.27
CA GLY A 205 -16.66 0.39 2.29
C GLY A 205 -16.99 -0.95 1.64
N VAL A 206 -16.69 -2.08 2.28
CA VAL A 206 -16.88 -3.42 1.70
C VAL A 206 -18.12 -4.16 2.25
N THR A 207 -18.90 -3.51 3.11
CA THR A 207 -20.23 -3.97 3.52
C THR A 207 -21.33 -3.45 2.59
N PRO A 208 -22.51 -4.09 2.55
CA PRO A 208 -23.64 -3.58 1.78
C PRO A 208 -24.01 -2.14 2.16
N GLY A 209 -23.95 -1.23 1.18
CA GLY A 209 -24.39 0.16 1.32
C GLY A 209 -23.41 1.11 2.02
N SER A 210 -22.25 0.63 2.49
CA SER A 210 -21.19 1.52 2.99
C SER A 210 -20.50 2.26 1.84
N ALA A 211 -19.88 3.40 2.14
CA ALA A 211 -19.08 4.16 1.19
C ALA A 211 -17.60 3.82 1.39
N ARG A 212 -16.89 3.60 0.28
CA ARG A 212 -15.44 3.42 0.31
C ARG A 212 -14.75 4.76 0.57
N PRO A 213 -13.66 4.81 1.36
CA PRO A 213 -12.88 6.02 1.53
C PRO A 213 -12.23 6.40 0.20
N GLU A 214 -12.43 7.65 -0.23
CA GLU A 214 -11.85 8.18 -1.46
C GLU A 214 -11.25 9.57 -1.19
N LEU A 215 -10.04 9.78 -1.71
CA LEU A 215 -9.42 11.09 -1.77
C LEU A 215 -10.04 11.92 -2.90
N PRO A 216 -10.15 13.25 -2.72
CA PRO A 216 -10.51 14.13 -3.82
C PRO A 216 -9.44 14.10 -4.92
N PRO A 217 -9.82 14.15 -6.21
CA PRO A 217 -8.84 14.31 -7.28
C PRO A 217 -8.11 15.65 -7.17
N GLY A 218 -6.84 15.66 -7.54
CA GLY A 218 -6.05 16.89 -7.62
C GLY A 218 -6.40 17.75 -8.82
N ARG A 219 -5.60 18.81 -9.01
CA ARG A 219 -5.84 19.88 -10.00
C ARG A 219 -4.60 20.19 -10.84
N GLY A 220 -3.70 19.23 -10.99
CA GLY A 220 -2.38 19.44 -11.59
C GLY A 220 -1.27 19.47 -10.55
N GLU A 221 -0.05 19.25 -11.03
CA GLU A 221 1.15 19.39 -10.24
C GLU A 221 1.30 20.84 -9.73
N PRO A 222 1.55 21.05 -8.42
CA PRO A 222 1.85 22.36 -7.89
C PRO A 222 3.10 22.95 -8.56
N ALA A 223 3.02 24.19 -9.04
CA ALA A 223 4.12 24.84 -9.78
C ALA A 223 5.40 25.01 -8.95
N ASP A 224 5.27 25.03 -7.63
CA ASP A 224 6.36 25.12 -6.67
C ASP A 224 6.72 23.76 -6.04
N ARG A 225 6.19 22.63 -6.57
CA ARG A 225 6.54 21.30 -6.05
C ARG A 225 8.05 21.10 -6.10
N ARG A 226 8.52 20.41 -5.07
CA ARG A 226 9.91 20.03 -4.91
C ARG A 226 9.96 18.54 -4.65
N VAL A 227 10.93 17.89 -5.29
CA VAL A 227 11.21 16.48 -5.06
C VAL A 227 12.11 16.40 -3.85
N TRP A 228 11.63 15.76 -2.79
CA TRP A 228 12.36 15.62 -1.54
C TRP A 228 13.26 14.39 -1.61
N LEU A 229 14.54 14.59 -1.29
CA LEU A 229 15.48 13.50 -1.03
C LEU A 229 15.15 12.84 0.30
N LEU A 230 14.95 11.53 0.29
CA LEU A 230 14.61 10.76 1.46
C LEU A 230 15.64 9.62 1.59
N ASP A 231 16.41 9.67 2.68
CA ASP A 231 17.37 8.66 3.18
C ASP A 231 18.41 8.06 2.20
N HIS A 232 19.62 8.65 2.19
CA HIS A 232 20.82 8.09 1.55
C HIS A 232 22.00 7.94 2.52
N LEU A 233 21.87 7.11 3.57
CA LEU A 233 22.97 6.89 4.51
C LEU A 233 24.20 6.13 3.95
N ARG A 234 24.15 5.52 2.75
CA ARG A 234 25.25 4.64 2.25
C ARG A 234 25.99 5.06 0.98
N HIS A 235 25.48 6.02 0.20
CA HIS A 235 26.09 6.41 -1.11
C HIS A 235 26.35 7.92 -1.26
N TRP A 236 26.44 8.63 -0.14
CA TRP A 236 26.56 10.08 -0.09
C TRP A 236 27.77 10.65 -0.86
N SER A 237 28.91 9.96 -0.81
CA SER A 237 30.16 10.43 -1.46
C SER A 237 30.05 10.54 -2.99
N LEU A 238 29.33 9.62 -3.64
CA LEU A 238 29.13 9.65 -5.10
C LEU A 238 28.14 10.73 -5.53
N PHE A 239 27.14 11.03 -4.70
CA PHE A 239 26.20 12.11 -4.95
C PHE A 239 26.88 13.48 -4.82
N GLU A 240 27.65 13.71 -3.75
CA GLU A 240 28.39 14.96 -3.55
C GLU A 240 29.39 15.23 -4.68
N GLU A 241 30.17 14.24 -5.09
CA GLU A 241 31.18 14.39 -6.14
C GLU A 241 30.55 14.79 -7.49
N ARG A 242 29.39 14.21 -7.82
CA ARG A 242 28.65 14.55 -9.04
C ARG A 242 28.00 15.94 -8.94
N GLN A 243 27.40 16.28 -7.81
CA GLN A 243 26.73 17.57 -7.61
C GLN A 243 27.69 18.75 -7.52
N LEU A 244 28.88 18.54 -6.95
CA LEU A 244 29.98 19.53 -6.98
C LEU A 244 30.45 19.81 -8.41
N THR A 245 30.27 18.86 -9.32
CA THR A 245 30.73 18.97 -10.72
C THR A 245 29.63 19.45 -11.67
N GLU A 246 28.38 19.02 -11.47
CA GLU A 246 27.27 19.20 -12.43
C GLU A 246 26.16 20.15 -11.92
N GLY A 247 26.10 20.44 -10.62
CA GLY A 247 25.08 21.29 -9.99
C GLY A 247 23.73 20.60 -9.73
N VAL A 248 23.04 21.03 -8.66
CA VAL A 248 21.75 20.44 -8.23
C VAL A 248 20.62 20.83 -9.18
N PRO A 249 19.89 19.88 -9.79
CA PRO A 249 18.68 20.18 -10.57
C PRO A 249 17.71 21.08 -9.79
N PRO A 250 17.15 22.13 -10.41
CA PRO A 250 16.38 23.17 -9.71
C PRO A 250 15.05 22.67 -9.10
N ASN A 251 14.59 21.49 -9.50
CA ASN A 251 13.39 20.83 -8.99
C ASN A 251 13.65 19.91 -7.78
N LEU A 252 14.91 19.64 -7.44
CA LEU A 252 15.28 18.86 -6.25
C LEU A 252 15.39 19.80 -5.04
N CYS A 253 14.62 19.53 -3.99
CA CYS A 253 14.89 20.11 -2.68
C CYS A 253 15.82 19.17 -1.91
N TRP A 254 17.01 19.68 -1.66
CA TRP A 254 18.00 19.07 -0.79
C TRP A 254 17.89 19.74 0.58
N SER A 255 17.52 18.97 1.61
CA SER A 255 17.83 19.33 2.99
C SER A 255 18.92 18.35 3.44
N PRO A 256 20.15 18.80 3.72
CA PRO A 256 21.04 17.97 4.51
C PRO A 256 20.32 17.68 5.82
N GLY A 257 20.34 16.42 6.26
CA GLY A 257 19.76 16.05 7.55
C GLY A 257 20.30 16.98 8.64
N SER A 258 19.38 17.57 9.40
CA SER A 258 19.67 18.24 10.67
C SER A 258 20.05 17.23 11.73
#